data_AF-A0A3B0JZC2-F1
#
_entry.id   AF-A0A3B0JZC2-F1
#
_cell.length_a   1.000
_cell.length_b   1.000
_cell.length_c   1.000
_cell.angle_alpha   90.00
_cell.angle_beta   90.00
_cell.angle_gamma   90.00
#
_symmetry.space_group_name_H-M   'P 1'
#
loop_
_entity.id
_entity.type
_entity.pdbx_description
1 polymer ?
#
loop_
_entity_poly.entity_id
_entity_poly.type
_entity_poly.pdbx_seq_one_letter_code
_entity_poly.pdbx_strand_id
1 'polypeptide(L)'
;MRARFDENRNKDLGEGIRLLAVGQKELFETKHFQSRNFANSAGGCAFEREVIPPDWLLDYWHPLEKAQYPEYFAKREQRKKEYVIWWEKQHGKPDPKDLGHH
;
A
#
# COMPACT_ATOMS: atom_id res chain seq x y z
N MET A 1 -23.12 1.91 21.85
CA MET A 1 -22.02 2.83 21.46
C MET A 1 -22.46 3.86 20.41
N ARG A 2 -23.05 3.45 19.29
CA ARG A 2 -23.41 4.36 18.19
C ARG A 2 -24.28 5.57 18.61
N ALA A 3 -25.30 5.37 19.44
CA ALA A 3 -26.16 6.45 19.93
C ALA A 3 -25.39 7.61 20.63
N ARG A 4 -24.36 7.29 21.44
CA ARG A 4 -23.50 8.29 22.11
C ARG A 4 -22.77 9.19 21.11
N PHE A 5 -22.37 8.64 19.96
CA PHE A 5 -21.76 9.41 18.89
C PHE A 5 -22.79 10.28 18.15
N ASP A 6 -23.99 9.75 17.91
CA ASP A 6 -25.04 10.49 17.21
C ASP A 6 -25.55 11.69 18.04
N GLU A 7 -25.66 11.57 19.37
CA GLU A 7 -25.99 12.66 20.30
C GLU A 7 -24.98 13.82 20.28
N ASN A 8 -23.71 13.52 19.99
CA ASN A 8 -22.61 14.49 19.99
C ASN A 8 -22.14 14.88 18.58
N ARG A 9 -22.90 14.51 17.54
CA ARG A 9 -22.51 14.69 16.13
C ARG A 9 -22.33 16.16 15.72
N ASN A 10 -23.16 17.06 16.26
CA ASN A 10 -23.25 18.45 15.82
C ASN A 10 -22.68 19.44 16.87
N LYS A 11 -21.64 19.05 17.61
CA LYS A 11 -20.97 19.91 18.59
C LYS A 11 -19.98 20.88 17.90
N ASP A 12 -19.71 22.01 18.53
CA ASP A 12 -18.71 22.98 18.08
C ASP A 12 -17.30 22.36 18.09
N LEU A 13 -16.38 22.91 17.28
CA LEU A 13 -15.03 22.36 17.10
C LEU A 13 -14.24 22.28 18.43
N GLY A 14 -14.33 23.30 19.29
CA GLY A 14 -13.63 23.29 20.58
C GLY A 14 -14.11 22.16 21.49
N GLU A 15 -15.44 21.98 21.54
CA GLU A 15 -16.06 20.90 22.30
C GLU A 15 -15.83 19.52 21.66
N GLY A 16 -15.79 19.45 20.34
CA GLY A 16 -15.48 18.23 19.58
C GLY A 16 -14.08 17.71 19.85
N ILE A 17 -13.07 18.59 19.90
CA ILE A 17 -11.70 18.23 20.26
C ILE A 17 -11.64 17.70 21.70
N ARG A 18 -12.34 18.36 22.64
CA ARG A 18 -12.42 17.93 24.03
C ARG A 18 -13.05 16.53 24.15
N LEU A 19 -14.18 16.31 23.48
CA LEU A 19 -14.89 15.03 23.47
C LEU A 19 -14.05 13.91 22.82
N LEU A 20 -13.29 14.22 21.77
CA LEU A 20 -12.36 13.28 21.13
C LEU A 20 -11.26 12.85 22.10
N ALA A 21 -10.62 13.81 22.80
CA ALA A 21 -9.57 13.52 23.76
C ALA A 21 -10.06 12.63 24.92
N VAL A 22 -11.25 12.93 25.46
CA VAL A 22 -11.88 12.12 26.51
C VAL A 22 -12.23 10.73 25.98
N GLY A 23 -12.80 10.62 24.78
CA GLY A 23 -13.15 9.33 24.16
C GLY A 23 -11.94 8.45 23.87
N GLN A 24 -10.82 9.03 23.43
CA GLN A 24 -9.56 8.30 23.25
C GLN A 24 -9.01 7.76 24.57
N LYS A 25 -9.09 8.55 25.66
CA LYS A 25 -8.70 8.12 26.99
C LYS A 25 -9.57 6.96 27.49
N GLU A 26 -10.89 7.09 27.37
CA GLU A 26 -11.86 6.03 27.71
C GLU A 26 -11.55 4.74 26.92
N LEU A 27 -11.30 4.85 25.62
CA LEU A 27 -10.95 3.69 24.78
C LEU A 27 -9.63 3.05 25.23
N PHE A 28 -8.62 3.84 25.57
CA PHE A 28 -7.33 3.31 26.00
C PHE A 28 -7.43 2.54 27.32
N GLU A 29 -8.24 3.02 28.27
CA GLU A 29 -8.47 2.40 29.58
C GLU A 29 -9.35 1.14 29.50
N THR A 30 -10.27 1.09 28.52
CA THR A 30 -11.28 0.02 28.41
C THR A 30 -11.02 -0.99 27.29
N LYS A 31 -10.06 -0.73 26.40
CA LYS A 31 -9.76 -1.66 25.30
C LYS A 31 -9.35 -3.03 25.83
N HIS A 32 -9.75 -4.06 25.11
CA HIS A 32 -9.32 -5.41 25.41
C HIS A 32 -7.81 -5.57 25.14
N PHE A 33 -7.12 -6.34 25.98
CA PHE A 33 -5.67 -6.52 25.90
C PHE A 33 -5.24 -7.24 24.60
N GLN A 34 -6.09 -8.11 24.05
CA GLN A 34 -5.87 -8.83 22.79
C GLN A 34 -6.99 -8.53 21.79
N SER A 35 -6.92 -7.37 21.14
CA SER A 35 -7.85 -7.01 20.08
C SER A 35 -7.89 -8.06 18.97
N ARG A 36 -9.10 -8.34 18.45
CA ARG A 36 -9.29 -9.22 17.30
C ARG A 36 -8.76 -8.53 16.04
N ASN A 37 -7.70 -9.09 15.46
CA ASN A 37 -7.17 -8.66 14.17
C ASN A 37 -7.68 -9.57 13.04
N PHE A 38 -7.79 -9.03 11.83
CA PHE A 38 -8.02 -9.85 10.65
C PHE A 38 -6.73 -10.57 10.27
N ALA A 39 -6.83 -11.76 9.68
CA ALA A 39 -5.66 -12.61 9.45
C ALA A 39 -4.55 -11.90 8.65
N ASN A 40 -4.92 -11.18 7.59
CA ASN A 40 -3.98 -10.53 6.68
C ASN A 40 -3.73 -9.04 7.01
N SER A 41 -4.39 -8.47 8.02
CA SER A 41 -4.09 -7.09 8.45
C SER A 41 -2.80 -7.06 9.27
N ALA A 42 -2.15 -5.91 9.36
CA ALA A 42 -1.00 -5.72 10.26
C ALA A 42 -1.32 -6.21 11.69
N GLY A 43 -0.45 -7.05 12.25
CA GLY A 43 -0.68 -7.70 13.56
C GLY A 43 -1.65 -8.89 13.55
N GLY A 44 -2.12 -9.31 12.37
CA GLY A 44 -2.87 -10.54 12.15
C GLY A 44 -1.96 -11.78 12.08
N CYS A 45 -2.54 -12.96 12.28
CA CYS A 45 -1.78 -14.21 12.31
C CYS A 45 -1.20 -14.65 10.96
N ALA A 46 -1.68 -14.08 9.85
CA ALA A 46 -1.20 -14.37 8.49
C ALA A 46 -0.67 -13.11 7.80
N PHE A 47 -0.39 -12.04 8.56
CA PHE A 47 0.22 -10.83 8.02
C PHE A 47 1.58 -11.17 7.41
N GLU A 48 1.79 -10.76 6.15
CA GLU A 48 3.02 -11.03 5.39
C GLU A 48 3.44 -12.52 5.34
N ARG A 49 2.48 -13.44 5.52
CA ARG A 49 2.75 -14.88 5.44
C ARG A 49 3.26 -15.29 4.06
N GLU A 50 2.78 -14.62 3.00
CA GLU A 50 3.24 -14.80 1.63
C GLU A 50 4.12 -13.63 1.24
N VAL A 51 5.39 -13.92 0.91
CA VAL A 51 6.32 -12.94 0.37
C VAL A 51 6.28 -13.05 -1.15
N ILE A 52 5.69 -12.05 -1.80
CA ILE A 52 5.60 -12.00 -3.25
C ILE A 52 6.90 -11.38 -3.78
N PRO A 53 7.73 -12.13 -4.52
CA PRO A 53 8.96 -11.58 -5.08
C PRO A 53 8.63 -10.51 -6.15
N PRO A 54 9.47 -9.48 -6.29
CA PRO A 54 9.23 -8.46 -7.30
C PRO A 54 9.44 -9.02 -8.71
N ASP A 55 8.64 -8.54 -9.68
CA ASP A 55 8.64 -9.06 -11.06
C ASP A 55 10.00 -8.97 -11.76
N TRP A 56 10.77 -7.90 -11.50
CA TRP A 56 12.08 -7.68 -12.12
C TRP A 56 13.08 -8.80 -11.82
N LEU A 57 12.86 -9.62 -10.79
CA LEU A 57 13.72 -10.78 -10.49
C LEU A 57 13.78 -11.77 -11.66
N LEU A 58 12.70 -11.89 -12.43
CA LEU A 58 12.62 -12.77 -13.60
C LEU A 58 13.53 -12.33 -14.75
N ASP A 59 14.03 -11.08 -14.74
CA ASP A 59 15.01 -10.63 -15.73
C ASP A 59 16.39 -11.27 -15.52
N TYR A 60 16.70 -11.72 -14.29
CA TYR A 60 17.98 -12.34 -13.94
C TYR A 60 18.04 -13.85 -14.20
N TRP A 61 16.93 -14.48 -14.57
CA TRP A 61 16.89 -15.92 -14.85
C TRP A 61 17.83 -16.31 -16.00
N HIS A 62 18.41 -17.51 -15.90
CA HIS A 62 19.29 -18.02 -16.93
C HIS A 62 18.48 -18.24 -18.24
N PRO A 63 19.04 -17.99 -19.44
CA PRO A 63 18.31 -18.15 -20.70
C PRO A 63 17.65 -19.53 -20.89
N LEU A 64 18.26 -20.59 -20.38
CA LEU A 64 17.68 -21.94 -20.42
C LEU A 64 16.42 -22.07 -19.55
N GLU A 65 16.37 -21.39 -18.40
CA GLU A 65 15.19 -21.36 -17.53
C GLU A 65 14.07 -20.53 -18.18
N LYS A 66 14.43 -19.44 -18.86
CA LYS A 66 13.47 -18.64 -19.63
C LYS A 66 12.91 -19.40 -20.83
N ALA A 67 13.75 -20.20 -21.50
CA ALA A 67 13.36 -21.01 -22.65
C ALA A 67 12.30 -22.07 -22.31
N GLN A 68 12.15 -22.43 -21.03
CA GLN A 68 11.07 -23.30 -20.56
C GLN A 68 9.67 -22.64 -20.64
N TYR A 69 9.61 -21.30 -20.64
CA TYR A 69 8.36 -20.54 -20.63
C TYR A 69 8.29 -19.50 -21.78
N PRO A 70 8.38 -19.94 -23.05
CA PRO A 70 8.58 -19.04 -24.19
C PRO A 70 7.43 -18.04 -24.36
N GLU A 71 6.18 -18.48 -24.23
CA GLU A 71 5.01 -17.61 -24.40
C GLU A 71 4.90 -16.54 -23.30
N TYR A 72 5.26 -16.90 -22.06
CA TYR A 72 5.23 -15.98 -20.93
C TYR A 72 6.25 -14.86 -21.11
N PHE A 73 7.51 -15.21 -21.42
CA PHE A 73 8.57 -14.22 -21.63
C PHE A 73 8.34 -13.37 -22.88
N ALA A 74 7.78 -13.92 -23.96
CA ALA A 74 7.39 -13.12 -25.13
C ALA A 74 6.36 -12.03 -24.77
N LYS A 75 5.31 -12.39 -24.02
CA LYS A 75 4.30 -11.43 -23.54
C LYS A 75 4.89 -10.40 -22.57
N ARG A 76 5.82 -10.83 -21.71
CA ARG A 76 6.50 -9.95 -20.75
C ARG A 76 7.34 -8.88 -21.45
N GLU A 77 8.11 -9.26 -22.46
CA GLU A 77 8.92 -8.31 -23.25
C GLU A 77 8.04 -7.30 -24.02
N GLN A 78 6.87 -7.71 -24.49
CA GLN A 78 5.89 -6.78 -25.05
C GLN A 78 5.43 -5.75 -24.00
N ARG A 79 5.02 -6.19 -22.81
CA ARG A 79 4.56 -5.30 -21.73
C ARG A 79 5.64 -4.34 -21.25
N LYS A 80 6.90 -4.76 -21.22
CA LYS A 80 8.03 -3.88 -20.87
C LYS A 80 8.15 -2.72 -21.86
N LYS A 81 8.00 -2.99 -23.16
CA LYS A 81 8.00 -1.94 -24.20
C LYS A 81 6.82 -0.99 -24.04
N GLU A 82 5.62 -1.53 -23.82
CA GLU A 82 4.42 -0.73 -23.58
C GLU A 82 4.57 0.18 -22.35
N TYR A 83 5.19 -0.33 -21.28
CA TYR A 83 5.48 0.45 -20.07
C TYR A 83 6.42 1.63 -20.35
N VAL A 84 7.51 1.42 -21.10
CA VAL A 84 8.44 2.52 -21.46
C VAL A 84 7.73 3.59 -22.28
N ILE A 85 6.94 3.18 -23.28
CA ILE A 85 6.16 4.11 -24.11
C ILE A 85 5.16 4.91 -23.27
N TRP A 86 4.44 4.23 -22.36
CA TRP A 86 3.51 4.88 -21.44
C TRP A 86 4.23 5.86 -20.52
N TRP A 87 5.37 5.47 -19.96
CA TRP A 87 6.17 6.30 -19.06
C TRP A 87 6.66 7.58 -19.73
N GLU A 88 7.27 7.45 -20.92
CA GLU A 88 7.72 8.61 -21.73
C GLU A 88 6.56 9.54 -22.08
N LYS A 89 5.36 8.99 -22.33
CA LYS A 89 4.16 9.79 -22.60
C LYS A 89 3.64 10.54 -21.36
N GLN A 90 3.68 9.92 -20.18
CA GLN A 90 3.16 10.53 -18.94
C GLN A 90 4.12 11.57 -18.36
N HIS A 91 5.41 11.26 -18.33
CA HIS A 91 6.40 12.04 -17.61
C HIS A 91 7.35 12.82 -18.52
N GLY A 92 7.26 12.60 -19.85
CA GLY A 92 8.19 13.21 -20.80
C GLY A 92 9.60 12.64 -20.68
N LYS A 93 10.53 13.24 -21.43
CA LYS A 93 11.96 13.00 -21.23
C LYS A 93 12.43 13.93 -20.09
N PRO A 94 13.33 13.47 -19.20
CA PRO A 94 13.88 14.33 -18.16
C PRO A 94 14.51 15.58 -18.81
N ASP A 95 14.16 16.77 -18.32
CA ASP A 95 14.79 18.00 -18.75
C ASP A 95 16.28 17.93 -18.33
N PRO A 96 17.24 18.22 -19.23
CA PRO A 96 18.65 18.29 -18.87
C PRO A 96 18.96 19.14 -17.63
N LYS A 97 18.09 20.09 -17.28
CA LYS A 97 18.20 20.94 -16.07
C LYS A 97 17.89 20.21 -14.76
N ASP A 98 17.05 19.18 -14.79
CA ASP A 98 16.62 18.43 -13.60
C ASP A 98 17.66 17.36 -13.19
N LEU A 99 18.65 17.09 -14.05
CA LEU A 99 19.71 16.09 -13.82
C LEU A 99 20.83 16.57 -12.86
N GLY A 100 20.84 17.84 -12.48
CA GLY A 100 21.93 18.48 -11.72
C GLY A 100 21.59 18.91 -10.30
N HIS A 101 20.35 18.74 -9.85
CA HIS A 101 19.92 19.13 -8.50
C HIS A 101 19.78 17.90 -7.60
N HIS A 102 20.91 17.52 -7.00
CA HIS A 102 20.99 16.61 -5.85
C HIS A 102 21.58 17.36 -4.66
#